data_AF-A0A930UB50-F1
#
_entry.id   AF-A0A930UB50-F1
#
_cell.length_a   1.000
_cell.length_b   1.000
_cell.length_c   1.000
_cell.angle_alpha   90.00
_cell.angle_beta   90.00
_cell.angle_gamma   90.00
#
_symmetry.space_group_name_H-M   'P 1'
#
loop_
_entity.id
_entity.type
_entity.pdbx_description
1 polymer ?
#
loop_
_entity_poly.entity_id
_entity_poly.type
_entity_poly.pdbx_seq_one_letter_code
_entity_poly.pdbx_strand_id
1 'polypeptide(L)' 'MPWFRKTGIIFIPISFFGVLLYLLTLAFCVNVFITIDRNSHSVSDTLYGIFPFFTGAFTILFWIASNACEKK' A
#
# COMPACT_ATOMS: atom_id res chain seq x y z
N MET A 1 -3.64 17.94 -12.54
CA MET A 1 -2.57 18.08 -11.52
C MET A 1 -2.12 16.68 -11.13
N PRO A 2 -0.82 16.37 -11.25
CA PRO A 2 -0.31 15.05 -10.90
C PRO A 2 -0.51 14.77 -9.40
N TRP A 3 -0.89 13.54 -9.06
CA TRP A 3 -1.03 13.13 -7.66
C TRP A 3 0.27 12.55 -7.10
N PHE A 4 1.05 11.96 -7.99
CA PHE A 4 2.32 11.33 -7.67
C PHE A 4 3.44 11.86 -8.57
N ARG A 5 4.65 11.84 -8.04
CA ARG A 5 5.89 12.03 -8.79
C ARG A 5 6.66 10.72 -8.80
N LYS A 6 6.98 10.20 -9.99
CA LYS A 6 7.78 8.98 -10.15
C LYS A 6 9.26 9.30 -9.90
N THR A 7 9.86 8.55 -8.98
CA THR A 7 11.29 8.59 -8.68
C THR A 7 11.85 7.18 -8.79
N GLY A 8 12.40 6.85 -9.97
CA GLY A 8 12.82 5.48 -10.30
C GLY A 8 11.62 4.54 -10.37
N ILE A 9 11.57 3.55 -9.46
CA ILE A 9 10.49 2.56 -9.35
C ILE A 9 9.43 2.94 -8.30
N ILE A 10 9.64 4.03 -7.55
CA ILE A 10 8.76 4.45 -6.45
C ILE A 10 7.94 5.67 -6.89
N PHE A 11 6.71 5.78 -6.39
CA PHE A 11 5.84 6.93 -6.58
C PHE A 11 5.74 7.73 -5.27
N ILE A 12 6.15 8.98 -5.29
CA ILE A 12 6.07 9.88 -4.12
C ILE A 12 4.76 10.66 -4.21
N PRO A 13 3.88 10.63 -3.18
CA PRO A 13 2.67 11.43 -3.18
C PRO A 13 3.03 12.92 -3.07
N ILE A 14 2.55 13.73 -4.02
CA ILE A 14 2.75 15.19 -4.05
C ILE A 14 1.43 15.95 -3.91
N SER A 15 0.29 15.24 -3.91
CA SER A 15 -1.04 15.80 -3.70
C SER A 15 -1.70 15.25 -2.44
N PHE A 16 -2.72 15.96 -1.97
CA PHE A 16 -3.60 15.50 -0.89
C PHE A 16 -4.18 14.11 -1.16
N PHE A 17 -4.67 13.86 -2.38
CA PHE A 17 -5.21 12.55 -2.76
C PHE A 17 -4.14 11.45 -2.74
N GLY A 18 -2.91 11.75 -3.15
CA GLY A 18 -1.81 10.79 -3.07
C GLY A 18 -1.49 10.40 -1.63
N VAL A 19 -1.42 11.38 -0.73
CA VAL A 19 -1.21 11.14 0.72
C VAL A 19 -2.37 10.34 1.31
N LEU A 20 -3.62 10.69 0.97
CA LEU A 20 -4.80 9.98 1.44
C LEU A 20 -4.79 8.51 1.03
N LEU A 21 -4.42 8.19 -0.22
CA LEU A 21 -4.31 6.81 -0.68
C LEU A 21 -3.26 6.02 0.10
N TYR A 22 -2.09 6.61 0.37
CA TYR A 22 -1.06 6.00 1.21
C TYR A 22 -1.56 5.72 2.63
N LEU A 23 -2.26 6.68 3.24
CA LEU A 23 -2.83 6.51 4.58
C LEU A 23 -3.89 5.42 4.61
N LEU A 24 -4.77 5.35 3.61
CA LEU A 24 -5.77 4.28 3.50
C LEU A 24 -5.13 2.90 3.32
N THR A 25 -4.12 2.78 2.45
CA THR A 25 -3.37 1.54 2.28
C THR A 25 -2.69 1.12 3.58
N LEU A 26 -2.06 2.05 4.31
CA LEU A 26 -1.42 1.76 5.59
C LEU A 26 -2.43 1.36 6.66
N ALA A 27 -3.56 2.07 6.78
CA ALA A 27 -4.63 1.74 7.71
C ALA A 27 -5.22 0.34 7.43
N PHE A 28 -5.37 -0.03 6.15
CA PHE A 28 -5.75 -1.37 5.74
C PHE A 28 -4.72 -2.42 6.16
N CYS A 29 -3.44 -2.20 5.86
CA CYS A 29 -2.36 -3.12 6.25
C CYS A 29 -2.30 -3.32 7.77
N VAL A 30 -2.45 -2.25 8.56
CA VAL A 30 -2.50 -2.34 10.02
C VAL A 30 -3.70 -3.16 10.50
N ASN A 31 -4.89 -2.95 9.93
CA ASN A 31 -6.08 -3.73 10.26
C ASN A 31 -5.90 -5.23 9.97
N VAL A 32 -5.38 -5.55 8.78
CA VAL A 32 -5.10 -6.93 8.38
C VAL A 32 -4.06 -7.55 9.30
N PHE A 33 -2.96 -6.85 9.59
CA PHE A 33 -1.93 -7.33 10.49
C PHE A 33 -2.49 -7.68 11.87
N ILE A 34 -3.21 -6.75 12.51
CA ILE A 34 -3.85 -6.98 13.82
C ILE A 34 -4.79 -8.19 13.76
N THR A 35 -5.57 -8.32 12.69
CA THR A 35 -6.55 -9.41 12.55
C THR A 35 -5.87 -10.77 12.42
N ILE A 36 -4.80 -10.85 11.64
CA ILE A 36 -4.08 -12.09 11.36
C ILE A 36 -3.20 -12.48 12.54
N ASP A 37 -2.44 -11.53 13.10
CA ASP A 37 -1.57 -11.74 14.25
C ASP A 37 -2.34 -12.28 15.47
N ARG A 38 -3.54 -11.73 15.75
CA ARG A 38 -4.42 -12.21 16.83
C ARG A 38 -4.83 -13.68 16.72
N ASN A 39 -4.78 -14.26 15.53
CA ASN A 39 -5.13 -15.66 15.27
C ASN A 39 -3.90 -16.51 14.91
N SER A 40 -2.69 -15.93 14.93
CA SER A 40 -1.45 -16.60 14.55
C SER A 40 -0.83 -17.32 15.75
N HIS A 41 -0.21 -18.48 15.52
CA HIS A 41 0.52 -19.22 16.54
C HIS A 41 2.05 -19.07 16.41
N SER A 42 2.52 -18.51 15.30
CA SER A 42 3.91 -18.20 15.03
C SER A 42 4.07 -16.96 14.16
N VAL A 43 5.27 -16.37 14.16
CA VAL A 43 5.62 -15.25 13.27
C VAL A 43 5.46 -15.64 11.80
N SER A 44 5.81 -16.88 11.45
CA SER A 44 5.65 -17.40 10.09
C SER A 44 4.18 -17.41 9.68
N ASP A 45 3.27 -17.85 10.55
CA ASP A 45 1.82 -17.84 10.25
C ASP A 45 1.32 -16.43 9.96
N THR A 46 1.78 -15.44 10.73
CA THR A 46 1.46 -14.03 10.49
C THR A 46 1.99 -13.55 9.16
N LEU A 47 3.26 -13.83 8.84
CA LEU A 47 3.88 -13.42 7.58
C LEU A 47 3.19 -14.05 6.36
N TYR A 48 2.89 -15.34 6.40
CA TYR A 48 2.14 -16.01 5.34
C TYR A 48 0.71 -15.51 5.23
N GLY A 49 0.06 -15.23 6.36
CA GLY A 49 -1.30 -14.70 6.39
C GLY A 49 -1.41 -13.29 5.79
N ILE A 50 -0.52 -12.37 6.12
CA ILE A 50 -0.59 -10.97 5.62
C ILE A 50 -0.18 -10.84 4.16
N PHE A 51 0.64 -11.74 3.64
CA PHE A 51 1.25 -11.67 2.31
C PHE A 51 0.25 -11.37 1.18
N PRO A 52 -0.85 -12.13 0.97
CA PRO A 52 -1.77 -11.87 -0.14
C PRO A 52 -2.48 -10.51 -0.04
N PHE A 53 -2.75 -10.03 1.18
CA PHE A 53 -3.42 -8.75 1.40
C PHE A 53 -2.48 -7.57 1.19
N PHE A 54 -1.25 -7.65 1.71
CA PHE A 54 -0.27 -6.58 1.57
C PHE A 54 0.13 -6.43 0.11
N THR A 55 0.46 -7.54 -0.56
CA THR A 55 0.82 -7.52 -1.98
C THR A 55 -0.32 -6.99 -2.84
N GLY A 56 -1.57 -7.41 -2.60
CA GLY A 56 -2.75 -6.87 -3.28
C GLY A 56 -2.93 -5.36 -3.08
N ALA A 57 -2.87 -4.89 -1.83
CA ALA A 57 -3.05 -3.47 -1.50
C ALA A 57 -1.98 -2.58 -2.14
N PHE A 58 -0.71 -2.99 -2.06
CA PHE A 58 0.39 -2.25 -2.69
C PHE A 58 0.34 -2.32 -4.22
N THR A 59 -0.13 -3.42 -4.81
CA THR A 59 -0.31 -3.53 -6.27
C THR A 59 -1.37 -2.55 -6.77
N ILE A 60 -2.50 -2.44 -6.07
CA ILE A 60 -3.55 -1.48 -6.38
C ILE A 60 -3.02 -0.04 -6.24
N LEU A 61 -2.34 0.27 -5.13
CA LEU A 61 -1.75 1.59 -4.92
C LEU A 61 -0.74 1.92 -6.04
N PHE A 62 0.13 0.98 -6.41
CA PHE A 62 1.10 1.14 -7.48
C PHE A 62 0.42 1.37 -8.83
N TRP A 63 -0.64 0.64 -9.14
CA TRP A 63 -1.41 0.81 -10.37
C TRP A 63 -2.11 2.18 -10.42
N ILE A 64 -2.70 2.64 -9.32
CA ILE A 64 -3.28 3.99 -9.26
C ILE A 64 -2.19 5.05 -9.45
N ALA A 65 -1.07 4.89 -8.73
CA ALA A 65 0.04 5.84 -8.76
C ALA A 65 0.69 5.93 -10.15
N SER A 66 0.78 4.82 -10.89
CA SER A 66 1.32 4.80 -12.25
C SER A 66 0.43 5.53 -13.26
N ASN A 67 -0.89 5.51 -13.07
CA ASN A 67 -1.85 6.21 -13.92
C ASN A 67 -2.03 7.69 -13.54
N ALA A 68 -1.82 8.04 -12.27
CA ALA A 68 -2.01 9.40 -11.74
C ALA A 68 -0.70 10.19 -11.54
N CYS A 69 0.42 9.66 -12.02
CA CYS A 69 1.73 10.31 -11.96
C CYS A 69 1.87 11.42 -13.03
N GLU A 70 2.72 12.41 -12.75
CA GLU A 70 3.21 13.34 -13.75
C GLU A 70 3.83 12.58 -14.93
N LYS A 71 3.34 12.84 -16.15
CA LYS A 71 3.95 12.33 -17.38
C LYS A 71 5.14 13.23 -17.68
N LYS A 72 6.35 12.67 -17.59
CA LYS A 72 7.55 13.31 -18.15
C LYS A 72 7.48 13.30 -19.67
#